data_AF-A0A369VQ95-F1
#
_entry.id   AF-A0A369VQ95-F1
#
_cell.length_a   1.000
_cell.length_b   1.000
_cell.length_c   1.000
_cell.angle_alpha   90.00
_cell.angle_beta   90.00
_cell.angle_gamma   90.00
#
_symmetry.space_group_name_H-M   'P 1'
#
loop_
_entity.id
_entity.type
_entity.pdbx_description
1 polymer ?
#
loop_
_entity_poly.entity_id
_entity_poly.type
_entity_poly.pdbx_seq_one_letter_code
_entity_poly.pdbx_strand_id
1 'polypeptide(L)' 'MEEGMTEDDVLYFQRRAGAELELAQRATKPEVVAAHHRLAEAYLDRIASVEPARQVEHA' A
#
# COMPACT_ATOMS: atom_id res chain seq x y z
N MET A 1 3.46 23.11 -2.05
CA MET A 1 2.27 22.56 -2.71
C MET A 1 2.09 21.19 -2.09
N GLU A 2 1.02 20.98 -1.32
CA GLU A 2 0.71 19.63 -0.82
C GLU A 2 0.16 18.85 -2.01
N GLU A 3 1.06 18.15 -2.71
CA GLU A 3 0.69 17.21 -3.75
C GLU A 3 0.09 15.99 -3.05
N GLY A 4 -1.23 16.02 -2.86
CA GLY A 4 -1.99 14.84 -2.48
C GLY A 4 -1.68 13.70 -3.47
N MET A 5 -1.52 12.49 -2.93
CA MET A 5 -1.23 11.28 -3.70
C MET A 5 -2.21 11.17 -4.88
N THR A 6 -1.66 11.14 -6.09
CA THR A 6 -2.45 11.07 -7.32
C THR A 6 -3.01 9.66 -7.52
N GLU A 7 -3.97 9.51 -8.43
CA GLU A 7 -4.50 8.19 -8.79
C GLU A 7 -3.39 7.25 -9.33
N ASP A 8 -2.38 7.81 -9.99
CA ASP A 8 -1.19 7.06 -10.44
C ASP A 8 -0.35 6.58 -9.26
N ASP A 9 -0.17 7.41 -8.24
CA ASP A 9 0.52 7.02 -7.01
C ASP A 9 -0.24 5.92 -6.27
N VAL A 10 -1.57 6.02 -6.17
CA VAL A 10 -2.42 4.96 -5.58
C VAL A 10 -2.22 3.63 -6.31
N LEU A 11 -2.25 3.65 -7.65
CA LEU A 11 -2.00 2.47 -8.47
C LEU A 11 -0.57 1.93 -8.31
N TYR A 12 0.42 2.82 -8.18
CA TYR A 12 1.81 2.44 -7.91
C TYR A 12 1.93 1.71 -6.58
N PHE A 13 1.39 2.29 -5.50
CA PHE A 13 1.45 1.69 -4.16
C PHE A 13 0.65 0.39 -4.09
N GLN A 14 -0.48 0.29 -4.79
CA GLN A 14 -1.28 -0.93 -4.85
C GLN A 14 -0.52 -2.06 -5.56
N ARG A 15 0.09 -1.77 -6.71
CA ARG A 15 0.95 -2.75 -7.42
C ARG A 15 2.14 -3.17 -6.56
N ARG A 16 2.75 -2.22 -5.85
CA ARG A 16 3.90 -2.50 -4.99
C ARG A 16 3.50 -3.39 -3.81
N ALA A 17 2.39 -3.10 -3.14
CA ALA A 17 1.85 -3.94 -2.08
C ALA A 17 1.59 -5.37 -2.57
N GLY A 18 1.00 -5.53 -3.75
CA GLY A 18 0.79 -6.85 -4.37
C GLY A 18 2.09 -7.62 -4.60
N ALA A 19 3.11 -6.96 -5.16
CA ALA A 19 4.41 -7.59 -5.39
C ALA A 19 5.10 -8.04 -4.09
N GLU A 20 5.01 -7.25 -3.01
CA GLU A 20 5.55 -7.64 -1.70
C GLU A 20 4.80 -8.86 -1.13
N LEU A 21 3.48 -8.96 -1.30
CA LEU A 21 2.72 -10.15 -0.89
C LEU A 21 3.05 -11.40 -1.72
N GLU A 22 3.35 -11.25 -3.00
CA GLU A 22 3.86 -12.35 -3.83
C GLU A 22 5.26 -12.81 -3.38
N LEU A 23 6.13 -11.87 -3.02
CA LEU A 23 7.45 -12.17 -2.45
C LEU A 23 7.33 -12.83 -1.08
N ALA A 24 6.40 -12.38 -0.24
CA ALA A 24 6.09 -13.02 1.04
C ALA A 24 5.68 -14.49 0.86
N GLN A 25 4.80 -14.78 -0.10
CA GLN A 25 4.37 -16.17 -0.37
C GLN A 25 5.49 -17.06 -0.89
N ARG A 26 6.47 -16.48 -1.60
CA ARG A 26 7.66 -17.20 -2.10
C ARG A 26 8.76 -17.32 -1.06
N ALA A 27 8.74 -16.48 -0.02
CA ALA A 27 9.76 -16.48 1.02
C ALA A 27 9.60 -17.70 1.95
N THR A 28 10.71 -18.37 2.23
CA THR A 28 10.72 -19.57 3.09
C THR A 28 11.03 -19.24 4.55
N LYS A 29 11.58 -18.05 4.81
CA LYS A 29 11.96 -17.60 6.16
C LYS A 29 10.85 -16.75 6.77
N PRO A 30 10.35 -17.07 7.98
CA PRO A 30 9.23 -16.36 8.60
C PRO A 30 9.55 -14.88 8.87
N GLU A 31 10.80 -14.55 9.18
CA GLU A 31 11.25 -13.15 9.34
C GLU A 31 11.14 -12.33 8.04
N VAL A 32 11.36 -12.96 6.89
CA VAL A 32 11.30 -12.33 5.56
C VAL A 32 9.85 -12.18 5.11
N VAL A 33 9.01 -13.20 5.36
CA VAL A 33 7.56 -13.13 5.14
C VAL A 33 6.98 -11.94 5.93
N ALA A 34 7.31 -11.84 7.22
CA ALA A 34 6.83 -10.74 8.07
C ALA A 34 7.32 -9.36 7.59
N ALA A 35 8.55 -9.26 7.07
CA ALA A 35 9.07 -8.01 6.52
C ALA A 35 8.29 -7.57 5.26
N HIS A 36 8.02 -8.50 4.34
CA HIS A 36 7.23 -8.21 3.14
C HIS A 36 5.78 -7.87 3.46
N HIS A 37 5.17 -8.54 4.44
CA HIS A 37 3.82 -8.18 4.91
C HIS A 37 3.78 -6.76 5.47
N ARG A 38 4.72 -6.39 6.33
CA ARG A 38 4.81 -5.02 6.88
C ARG A 38 4.97 -3.95 5.79
N LEU A 39 5.76 -4.25 4.75
CA LEU A 39 5.91 -3.37 3.59
C LEU A 39 4.59 -3.22 2.82
N ALA A 40 3.90 -4.32 2.54
CA ALA A 40 2.59 -4.30 1.89
C ALA A 40 1.57 -3.50 2.70
N GLU A 41 1.51 -3.72 4.01
CA GLU A 41 0.63 -3.01 4.93
C GLU A 41 0.93 -1.50 4.95
N ALA A 42 2.21 -1.10 4.99
CA ALA A 42 2.59 0.31 4.96
C ALA A 42 2.18 1.00 3.65
N TYR A 43 2.26 0.31 2.51
CA TYR A 43 1.78 0.86 1.24
C TYR A 43 0.26 1.00 1.21
N LEU A 44 -0.48 0.02 1.74
CA LEU A 44 -1.94 0.07 1.84
C LEU A 44 -2.43 1.14 2.81
N ASP A 45 -1.77 1.29 3.96
CA ASP A 45 -2.07 2.33 4.95
C ASP A 45 -1.87 3.74 4.36
N ARG A 46 -0.84 3.90 3.52
CA ARG A 46 -0.59 5.15 2.81
C ARG A 46 -1.68 5.47 1.79
N ILE A 47 -2.19 4.48 1.07
CA ILE A 47 -3.35 4.64 0.18
C ILE A 47 -4.59 5.00 1.00
N ALA A 48 -4.85 4.23 2.07
CA ALA A 48 -5.98 4.42 2.97
C ALA A 48 -5.93 5.72 3.78
N SER A 49 -4.78 6.41 3.83
CA SER A 49 -4.65 7.74 4.42
C SER A 49 -4.99 8.86 3.44
N VAL A 50 -4.99 8.59 2.14
CA VAL A 50 -5.28 9.56 1.07
C VAL A 50 -6.72 9.41 0.56
N GLU A 51 -7.18 8.18 0.35
CA GLU A 51 -8.58 7.87 -0.03
C GLU A 51 -9.68 8.48 0.90
N PRO A 52 -9.53 8.59 2.23
CA PRO A 52 -10.56 9.20 3.09
C PRO A 52 -10.79 10.68 2.76
N ALA A 53 -9.81 11.39 2.18
CA ALA A 53 -10.01 12.77 1.75
C ALA A 53 -10.98 12.89 0.56
N ARG A 54 -11.24 11.81 -0.19
CA ARG A 54 -12.14 11.79 -1.36
C ARG A 54 -13.56 11.34 -1.02
N GLN A 55 -13.79 10.75 0.18
CA GLN A 55 -15.10 10.24 0.61
C GLN A 55 -15.91 11.21 1.48
N VAL A 56 -15.30 12.28 2.04
CA VAL A 56 -16.01 13.25 2.89
C VAL A 56 -16.79 14.34 2.12
N GLU A 57 -16.68 14.42 0.79
CA GLU A 57 -17.44 15.40 -0.03
C GLU A 57 -18.81 14.90 -0.53
N HIS A 58 -19.31 13.77 -0.03
CA HIS A 58 -20.61 13.22 -0.43
C HIS A 58 -21.47 12.76 0.76
N ALA A 59 -21.69 13.66 1.72
CA ALA A 59 -22.69 13.50 2.79
C ALA A 59 -23.67 14.68 2.79
#